data_AF-A0A1Q7AEX7-F1
#
_entry.id   AF-A0A1Q7AEX7-F1
#
_cell.length_a   1.000
_cell.length_b   1.000
_cell.length_c   1.000
_cell.angle_alpha   90.00
_cell.angle_beta   90.00
_cell.angle_gamma   90.00
#
_symmetry.space_group_name_H-M   'P 1'
#
loop_
_entity.id
_entity.type
_entity.pdbx_description
1 polymer ?
#
loop_
_entity_poly.entity_id
_entity_poly.type
_entity_poly.pdbx_seq_one_letter_code
_entity_poly.pdbx_strand_id
1 'polypeptide(L)'
;MKQDQMSMATSIESRVPFLDHELVEFACRLPDEWKLSGWTTKRVLRESMRGVLPDSIMKRPKMGFPVPFGAWTRGRWNDVSREVLLDRRTRERGIIEPQAVHHLLADHAAGRTDGSERIWTLLNLELWYRTFIDRQGVQTLPDVAPLHNRGMESTARHNDAHSVAEVGSPAAAR
;
A
#
# COMPACT_ATOMS: atom_id res chain seq x y z
N MET A 1 -9.18 7.12 12.73
CA MET A 1 -8.19 6.22 12.07
C MET A 1 -8.58 6.06 10.60
N LYS A 2 -7.64 5.92 9.64
CA LYS A 2 -8.00 5.78 8.20
C LYS A 2 -9.03 4.67 7.96
N GLN A 3 -8.88 3.53 8.63
CA GLN A 3 -9.78 2.39 8.50
C GLN A 3 -11.21 2.68 8.95
N ASP A 4 -11.38 3.37 10.08
CA ASP A 4 -12.68 3.77 10.63
C ASP A 4 -13.42 4.75 9.72
N GLN A 5 -12.72 5.79 9.24
CA GLN A 5 -13.31 6.74 8.28
C GLN A 5 -13.79 6.06 7.00
N MET A 6 -13.00 5.12 6.46
CA MET A 6 -13.34 4.42 5.22
C MET A 6 -14.50 3.42 5.41
N SER A 7 -14.56 2.72 6.55
CA SER A 7 -15.63 1.75 6.80
C SER A 7 -16.95 2.45 7.14
N MET A 8 -16.91 3.50 7.96
CA MET A 8 -18.12 4.25 8.32
C MET A 8 -18.70 5.02 7.13
N ALA A 9 -17.88 5.43 6.16
CA ALA A 9 -18.36 6.01 4.91
C ALA A 9 -19.31 5.07 4.14
N THR A 10 -19.25 3.76 4.40
CA THR A 10 -20.16 2.75 3.83
C THR A 10 -21.01 2.05 4.90
N SER A 11 -21.18 2.66 6.08
CA SER A 11 -21.94 2.10 7.21
C SER A 11 -21.45 0.73 7.68
N ILE A 12 -20.16 0.45 7.55
CA ILE A 12 -19.51 -0.77 8.03
C ILE A 12 -18.77 -0.46 9.33
N GLU A 13 -19.08 -1.20 10.39
CA GLU A 13 -18.34 -1.14 11.65
C GLU A 13 -17.08 -2.02 11.56
N SER A 14 -15.90 -1.41 11.58
CA SER A 14 -14.62 -2.14 11.61
C SER A 14 -14.13 -2.31 13.05
N ARG A 15 -13.88 -3.57 13.46
CA ARG A 15 -13.27 -3.89 14.77
C ARG A 15 -11.77 -4.07 14.65
N VAL A 16 -11.04 -3.68 15.69
CA VAL A 16 -9.57 -3.77 15.78
C VAL A 16 -9.11 -4.54 17.03
N PRO A 17 -9.26 -5.88 17.05
CA PRO A 17 -9.02 -6.69 18.26
C PRO A 17 -7.62 -6.53 18.87
N PHE A 18 -6.61 -6.22 18.06
CA PHE A 18 -5.25 -6.00 18.54
C PHE A 18 -5.06 -4.70 19.36
N LEU A 19 -6.06 -3.81 19.37
CA LEU A 19 -6.07 -2.59 20.19
C LEU A 19 -7.00 -2.72 21.41
N ASP A 20 -7.44 -3.94 21.74
CA ASP A 20 -8.10 -4.17 23.03
C ASP A 20 -7.18 -3.81 24.20
N HIS A 21 -7.73 -3.14 25.20
CA HIS A 21 -6.96 -2.59 26.31
C HIS A 21 -6.28 -3.67 27.15
N GLU A 22 -6.92 -4.82 27.41
CA GLU A 22 -6.31 -5.90 28.19
C GLU A 22 -5.11 -6.49 27.44
N LEU A 23 -5.26 -6.69 26.12
CA LEU A 23 -4.19 -7.19 25.27
C LEU A 23 -3.02 -6.19 25.18
N VAL A 24 -3.31 -4.89 25.04
CA VAL A 24 -2.28 -3.83 24.99
C VAL A 24 -1.54 -3.73 26.32
N GLU A 25 -2.26 -3.73 27.45
CA GLU A 25 -1.64 -3.73 28.78
C GLU A 25 -0.74 -4.94 29.01
N PHE A 26 -1.20 -6.13 28.63
CA PHE A 26 -0.39 -7.34 28.66
C PHE A 26 0.86 -7.20 27.80
N ALA A 27 0.71 -6.76 26.55
CA ALA A 27 1.83 -6.60 25.63
C ALA A 27 2.84 -5.54 26.12
N CYS A 28 2.40 -4.48 26.77
CA CYS A 28 3.26 -3.45 27.36
C CYS A 28 4.10 -3.98 28.53
N ARG A 29 3.59 -4.96 29.30
CA ARG A 29 4.32 -5.60 30.42
C ARG A 29 5.33 -6.66 29.97
N LEU A 30 5.25 -7.14 28.72
CA LEU A 30 6.18 -8.14 28.21
C LEU A 30 7.60 -7.57 28.03
N PRO A 31 8.64 -8.34 28.41
CA PRO A 31 10.02 -8.03 28.05
C PRO A 31 10.19 -7.90 26.53
N ASP A 32 11.06 -6.99 26.08
CA ASP A 32 11.17 -6.64 24.66
C ASP A 32 11.66 -7.81 23.77
N GLU A 33 12.41 -8.75 24.34
CA GLU A 33 12.83 -10.00 23.67
C GLU A 33 11.65 -10.83 23.12
N TRP A 34 10.47 -10.71 23.73
CA TRP A 34 9.24 -11.37 23.27
C TRP A 34 8.55 -10.64 22.11
N LYS A 35 8.88 -9.36 21.91
CA LYS A 35 8.37 -8.54 20.80
C LYS A 35 9.34 -8.61 19.61
N LEU A 36 10.63 -8.57 19.90
CA LEU A 36 11.74 -8.57 18.95
C LEU A 36 12.89 -9.44 19.47
N SER A 37 13.30 -10.44 18.68
CA SER A 37 14.42 -11.31 19.00
C SER A 37 15.32 -11.47 17.77
N GLY A 38 16.48 -10.82 17.78
CA GLY A 38 17.29 -10.66 16.58
C GLY A 38 16.48 -9.96 15.47
N TRP A 39 16.37 -10.60 14.30
CA TRP A 39 15.56 -10.11 13.18
C TRP A 39 14.09 -10.57 13.20
N THR A 40 13.69 -11.36 14.20
CA THR A 40 12.33 -11.89 14.30
C THR A 40 11.42 -10.91 15.02
N THR A 41 10.54 -10.25 14.25
CA THR A 41 9.48 -9.39 14.78
C THR A 41 8.23 -10.18 15.16
N LYS A 42 7.46 -9.64 16.12
CA LYS A 42 6.19 -10.23 16.57
C LYS A 42 6.36 -11.63 17.15
N ARG A 43 7.48 -11.90 17.84
CA ARG A 43 7.85 -13.25 18.29
C ARG A 43 6.74 -13.92 19.10
N VAL A 44 6.23 -13.27 20.15
CA VAL A 44 5.14 -13.81 20.98
C VAL A 44 3.87 -14.13 20.17
N LEU A 45 3.50 -13.24 19.24
CA LEU A 45 2.34 -13.46 18.38
C LEU A 45 2.57 -14.65 17.44
N ARG A 46 3.76 -14.78 16.88
CA ARG A 46 4.11 -15.94 16.04
C ARG A 46 4.08 -17.23 16.86
N GLU A 47 4.72 -17.26 18.01
CA GLU A 47 4.70 -18.48 18.85
C GLU A 47 3.28 -18.86 19.28
N SER A 48 2.42 -17.89 19.62
CA SER A 48 1.03 -18.16 20.00
C SER A 48 0.17 -18.80 18.89
N MET A 49 0.54 -18.61 17.63
CA MET A 49 -0.19 -19.12 16.47
C MET A 49 0.42 -20.41 15.88
N ARG A 50 1.48 -20.95 16.51
CA ARG A 50 2.09 -22.22 16.11
C ARG A 50 1.06 -23.34 16.20
N GLY A 51 0.88 -24.10 15.13
CA GLY A 51 -0.13 -25.16 15.02
C GLY A 51 -1.54 -24.66 14.66
N VAL A 52 -1.79 -23.34 14.67
CA VAL A 52 -3.04 -22.72 14.18
C VAL A 52 -2.89 -22.26 12.73
N LEU A 53 -1.75 -21.64 12.40
CA LEU A 53 -1.45 -21.15 11.06
C LEU A 53 -0.39 -22.01 10.36
N PRO A 54 -0.43 -22.13 9.01
CA PRO A 54 0.61 -22.82 8.25
C PRO A 54 1.99 -22.17 8.41
N ASP A 55 3.04 -22.99 8.44
CA ASP A 55 4.44 -22.54 8.54
C ASP A 55 4.83 -21.46 7.51
N SER A 56 4.26 -21.52 6.31
CA SER A 56 4.50 -20.52 5.26
C SER A 56 4.03 -19.12 5.65
N ILE A 57 2.90 -19.01 6.39
CA ILE A 57 2.41 -17.74 6.94
C ILE A 57 3.27 -17.32 8.14
N MET A 58 3.67 -18.29 8.97
CA MET A 58 4.51 -18.06 10.15
C MET A 58 5.90 -17.55 9.83
N LYS A 59 6.44 -17.88 8.66
CA LYS A 59 7.76 -17.43 8.19
C LYS A 59 7.69 -16.20 7.29
N ARG A 60 6.47 -15.73 6.95
CA ARG A 60 6.28 -14.58 6.04
C ARG A 60 6.84 -13.28 6.66
N PRO A 61 7.62 -12.48 5.90
CA PRO A 61 8.09 -11.18 6.36
C PRO A 61 6.92 -10.23 6.63
N LYS A 62 7.17 -9.22 7.47
CA LYS A 62 6.19 -8.15 7.72
C LYS A 62 6.00 -7.38 6.41
N MET A 63 4.79 -7.47 5.87
CA MET A 63 4.37 -6.67 4.72
C MET A 63 3.44 -5.58 5.22
N GLY A 64 3.61 -4.36 4.69
CA GLY A 64 2.59 -3.32 4.80
C GLY A 64 1.40 -3.61 3.90
N PHE A 65 0.55 -2.61 3.73
CA PHE A 65 -0.54 -2.62 2.75
C PHE A 65 -0.24 -1.56 1.69
N PRO A 66 0.72 -1.80 0.77
CA PRO A 66 1.08 -0.81 -0.23
C PRO A 66 -0.10 -0.61 -1.18
N VAL A 67 -0.53 0.64 -1.32
CA VAL A 67 -1.47 1.03 -2.37
C VAL A 67 -0.66 1.24 -3.65
N PRO A 68 -1.02 0.63 -4.80
CA PRO A 68 -0.26 0.74 -6.04
C PRO A 68 -0.50 2.09 -6.74
N PHE A 69 -0.41 3.18 -5.97
CA PHE A 69 -0.70 4.54 -6.41
C PHE A 69 0.14 4.94 -7.62
N GLY A 70 1.44 4.63 -7.61
CA GLY A 70 2.30 4.91 -8.74
C GLY A 70 1.85 4.22 -10.03
N ALA A 71 1.44 2.95 -9.97
CA ALA A 71 0.91 2.27 -11.15
C ALA A 71 -0.39 2.94 -11.65
N TRP A 72 -1.25 3.38 -10.73
CA TRP A 72 -2.47 4.09 -11.07
C TRP A 72 -2.21 5.45 -11.74
N THR A 73 -1.30 6.25 -11.19
CA THR A 73 -0.98 7.59 -11.70
C THR A 73 -0.05 7.62 -12.89
N ARG A 74 0.62 6.51 -13.22
CA ARG A 74 1.24 6.33 -14.56
C ARG A 74 0.21 5.99 -15.63
N GLY A 75 -0.83 5.25 -15.25
CA GLY A 75 -1.91 4.85 -16.13
C GLY A 75 -3.12 5.79 -16.03
N ARG A 76 -4.30 5.19 -15.89
CA ARG A 76 -5.62 5.84 -15.97
C ARG A 76 -5.84 7.05 -15.05
N TRP A 77 -5.13 7.16 -13.93
CA TRP A 77 -5.28 8.30 -13.02
C TRP A 77 -4.36 9.47 -13.36
N ASN A 78 -3.50 9.37 -14.39
CA ASN A 78 -2.64 10.47 -14.78
C ASN A 78 -3.45 11.69 -15.21
N ASP A 79 -4.47 11.50 -16.04
CA ASP A 79 -5.29 12.60 -16.57
C ASP A 79 -6.05 13.32 -15.45
N VAL A 80 -6.65 12.58 -14.51
CA VAL A 80 -7.28 13.16 -13.32
C VAL A 80 -6.26 13.93 -12.47
N SER A 81 -5.04 13.38 -12.33
CA SER A 81 -3.97 14.06 -11.59
C SER A 81 -3.57 15.37 -12.27
N ARG A 82 -3.49 15.38 -13.61
CA ARG A 82 -3.20 16.57 -14.41
C ARG A 82 -4.32 17.59 -14.31
N GLU A 83 -5.57 17.16 -14.42
CA GLU A 83 -6.74 18.04 -14.30
C GLU A 83 -6.74 18.78 -12.97
N VAL A 84 -6.54 18.08 -11.86
CA VAL A 84 -6.52 18.72 -10.54
C VAL A 84 -5.29 19.62 -10.37
N LEU A 85 -4.09 19.12 -10.68
CA LEU A 85 -2.85 19.82 -10.35
C LEU A 85 -2.48 20.95 -11.32
N LEU A 86 -2.98 20.91 -12.55
CA LEU A 86 -2.77 21.96 -13.56
C LEU A 86 -3.99 22.88 -13.73
N ASP A 87 -5.06 22.65 -12.96
CA ASP A 87 -6.22 23.53 -12.92
C ASP A 87 -5.81 24.97 -12.62
N ARG A 88 -6.58 25.91 -13.18
CA ARG A 88 -6.37 27.35 -12.96
C ARG A 88 -6.34 27.70 -11.47
N ARG A 89 -7.24 27.14 -10.66
CA ARG A 89 -7.32 27.44 -9.22
C ARG A 89 -6.02 27.06 -8.52
N THR A 90 -5.52 25.85 -8.77
CA THR A 90 -4.27 25.34 -8.21
C THR A 90 -3.09 26.24 -8.53
N ARG A 91 -3.00 26.70 -9.79
CA ARG A 91 -1.92 27.58 -10.28
C ARG A 91 -1.98 28.98 -9.67
N GLU A 92 -3.19 29.55 -9.58
CA GLU A 92 -3.40 30.90 -9.04
C GLU A 92 -3.15 31.01 -7.53
N ARG A 93 -3.03 29.88 -6.81
CA ARG A 93 -2.64 29.90 -5.38
C ARG A 93 -1.20 30.39 -5.15
N GLY A 94 -0.31 30.24 -6.13
CA GLY A 94 1.10 30.64 -6.00
C GLY A 94 1.92 29.80 -5.01
N ILE A 95 1.42 28.63 -4.59
CA ILE A 95 2.10 27.73 -3.63
C ILE A 95 3.01 26.73 -4.36
N ILE A 96 2.65 26.35 -5.59
CA ILE A 96 3.30 25.30 -6.35
C ILE A 96 3.71 25.86 -7.72
N GLU A 97 4.95 25.60 -8.13
CA GLU A 97 5.47 25.97 -9.45
C GLU A 97 4.82 25.11 -10.56
N PRO A 98 3.98 25.68 -11.45
CA PRO A 98 3.22 24.90 -12.43
C PRO A 98 4.09 24.11 -13.41
N GLN A 99 5.25 24.66 -13.81
CA GLN A 99 6.13 23.97 -14.76
C GLN A 99 6.79 22.73 -14.12
N ALA A 100 7.15 22.82 -12.84
CA ALA A 100 7.70 21.68 -12.11
C ALA A 100 6.67 20.55 -11.98
N VAL A 101 5.41 20.87 -11.74
CA VAL A 101 4.30 19.90 -11.69
C VAL A 101 4.08 19.25 -13.05
N HIS A 102 4.09 20.04 -14.12
CA HIS A 102 3.93 19.53 -15.46
C HIS A 102 5.01 18.50 -15.82
N HIS A 103 6.28 18.81 -15.55
CA HIS A 103 7.40 17.88 -15.75
C HIS A 103 7.30 16.65 -14.87
N LEU A 104 6.98 16.82 -13.57
CA LEU A 104 6.79 15.70 -12.63
C LEU A 104 5.77 14.69 -13.15
N LEU A 105 4.60 15.17 -13.59
CA LEU A 105 3.53 14.31 -14.10
C LEU A 105 3.92 13.60 -15.40
N ALA A 106 4.59 14.31 -16.32
CA ALA A 106 5.03 13.76 -17.59
C ALA A 106 6.15 12.72 -17.44
N ASP A 107 7.17 13.00 -16.61
CA ASP A 107 8.27 12.07 -16.34
C ASP A 107 7.79 10.82 -15.60
N HIS A 108 6.87 10.99 -14.65
CA HIS A 108 6.26 9.88 -13.95
C HIS A 108 5.47 8.99 -14.91
N ALA A 109 4.57 9.57 -15.72
CA ALA A 109 3.76 8.83 -16.69
C ALA A 109 4.61 8.04 -17.69
N ALA A 110 5.70 8.65 -18.16
CA ALA A 110 6.63 8.02 -19.09
C ALA A 110 7.58 6.99 -18.43
N GLY A 111 7.49 6.80 -17.11
CA GLY A 111 8.37 5.89 -16.37
C GLY A 111 9.83 6.37 -16.25
N ARG A 112 10.11 7.64 -16.59
CA ARG A 112 11.46 8.22 -16.46
C ARG A 112 11.87 8.42 -15.00
N THR A 113 10.90 8.74 -14.14
CA THR A 113 11.11 8.89 -12.69
C THR A 113 9.94 8.34 -11.88
N ASP A 114 10.16 8.02 -10.61
CA ASP A 114 9.07 7.72 -9.69
C ASP A 114 8.62 8.98 -8.93
N GLY A 115 7.66 9.69 -9.51
CA GLY A 115 6.99 10.84 -8.90
C GLY A 115 5.85 10.52 -7.93
N SER A 116 5.56 9.25 -7.61
CA SER A 116 4.33 8.82 -6.93
C SER A 116 4.03 9.59 -5.64
N GLU A 117 5.02 9.70 -4.75
CA GLU A 117 4.85 10.34 -3.44
C GLU A 117 4.61 11.85 -3.57
N ARG A 118 5.31 12.50 -4.51
CA ARG A 118 5.14 13.94 -4.77
C ARG A 118 3.77 14.22 -5.36
N ILE A 119 3.34 13.43 -6.34
CA ILE A 119 2.00 13.53 -6.95
C ILE A 119 0.92 13.32 -5.90
N TRP A 120 1.05 12.28 -5.05
CA TRP A 120 0.14 12.02 -3.93
C TRP A 120 0.04 13.24 -3.00
N THR A 121 1.18 13.80 -2.60
CA THR A 121 1.26 14.94 -1.69
C THR A 121 0.58 16.18 -2.27
N LEU A 122 0.88 16.50 -3.53
CA LEU A 122 0.29 17.66 -4.21
C LEU A 122 -1.22 17.50 -4.40
N LEU A 123 -1.69 16.30 -4.75
CA LEU A 123 -3.12 16.02 -4.89
C LEU A 123 -3.85 16.18 -3.57
N ASN A 124 -3.32 15.61 -2.49
CA ASN A 124 -3.93 15.75 -1.17
C ASN A 124 -3.97 17.21 -0.74
N LEU A 125 -2.90 17.97 -0.99
CA LEU A 125 -2.85 19.39 -0.67
C LEU A 125 -3.93 20.18 -1.42
N GLU A 126 -4.04 20.02 -2.73
CA GLU A 126 -5.02 20.77 -3.53
C GLU A 126 -6.46 20.36 -3.19
N LEU A 127 -6.74 19.06 -3.06
CA LEU A 127 -8.08 18.59 -2.68
C LEU A 127 -8.47 19.07 -1.28
N TRP A 128 -7.51 19.16 -0.36
CA TRP A 128 -7.73 19.74 0.97
C TRP A 128 -8.05 21.24 0.87
N TYR A 129 -7.31 22.01 0.06
CA TYR A 129 -7.61 23.43 -0.18
C TYR A 129 -9.03 23.63 -0.71
N ARG A 130 -9.41 22.90 -1.76
CA ARG A 130 -10.77 22.99 -2.34
C ARG A 130 -11.86 22.65 -1.32
N THR A 131 -11.62 21.61 -0.51
CA THR A 131 -12.60 21.14 0.47
C THR A 131 -12.76 22.10 1.65
N PHE A 132 -11.64 22.55 2.25
CA PHE A 132 -11.66 23.21 3.55
C PHE A 132 -11.42 24.72 3.51
N ILE A 133 -10.61 25.21 2.55
CA ILE A 133 -10.30 26.64 2.41
C ILE A 133 -11.29 27.31 1.48
N ASP A 134 -11.50 26.72 0.29
CA ASP A 134 -12.46 27.25 -0.68
C ASP A 134 -13.91 26.85 -0.34
N ARG A 135 -14.09 25.94 0.64
CA ARG A 135 -15.38 25.46 1.16
C ARG A 135 -16.30 24.89 0.07
N GLN A 136 -15.73 24.18 -0.90
CA GLN A 136 -16.49 23.56 -1.99
C GLN A 136 -17.07 22.18 -1.62
N GLY A 137 -16.89 21.76 -0.37
CA GLY A 137 -17.30 20.43 0.09
C GLY A 137 -16.36 19.33 -0.40
N VAL A 138 -16.74 18.07 -0.14
CA VAL A 138 -15.95 16.90 -0.54
C VAL A 138 -15.88 16.83 -2.06
N GLN A 139 -14.65 16.81 -2.59
CA GLN A 139 -14.42 16.77 -4.02
C GLN A 139 -14.71 15.37 -4.59
N THR A 140 -15.53 15.30 -5.63
CA THR A 140 -15.73 14.06 -6.41
C THR A 140 -14.81 14.11 -7.62
N LEU A 141 -13.90 13.15 -7.70
CA LEU A 141 -13.04 12.98 -8.88
C LEU A 141 -13.76 12.18 -9.96
N PRO A 142 -13.44 12.39 -11.25
CA PRO A 142 -14.00 11.60 -12.34
C PRO A 142 -13.77 10.10 -12.11
N ASP A 143 -14.77 9.30 -12.46
CA ASP A 143 -14.60 7.85 -12.46
C ASP A 143 -13.63 7.45 -13.58
N VAL A 144 -12.66 6.61 -13.24
CA VAL A 144 -11.75 6.04 -14.22
C VAL A 144 -12.13 4.57 -14.40
N ALA A 145 -12.45 4.19 -15.64
CA ALA A 145 -12.94 2.86 -15.98
C ALA A 145 -12.14 1.74 -15.27
N PRO A 146 -12.79 0.65 -14.83
CA PRO A 146 -12.16 -0.42 -14.08
C PRO A 146 -10.91 -0.96 -14.77
N LEU A 147 -9.92 -1.39 -13.98
CA LEU A 147 -8.78 -2.16 -14.49
C LEU A 147 -9.33 -3.48 -15.06
N HIS A 148 -9.58 -3.55 -16.36
CA HIS A 148 -9.63 -4.84 -17.02
C HIS A 148 -8.24 -5.44 -16.89
N ASN A 149 -8.17 -6.61 -16.26
CA ASN A 149 -6.95 -7.29 -15.86
C ASN A 149 -6.16 -7.77 -17.11
N ARG A 150 -5.58 -6.85 -17.89
CA ARG A 150 -4.55 -7.18 -18.89
C ARG A 150 -3.20 -7.09 -18.19
N GLY A 151 -2.71 -8.21 -17.65
CA GLY A 151 -1.30 -8.30 -17.27
C GLY A 151 -0.95 -8.95 -15.93
N MET A 152 -1.82 -9.72 -15.28
CA MET A 152 -1.38 -10.63 -14.21
C MET A 152 -0.71 -11.93 -14.73
N GLU A 153 -0.43 -12.03 -16.03
CA GLU A 153 0.29 -13.19 -16.60
C GLU A 153 1.83 -13.02 -16.64
N SER A 154 2.37 -11.81 -16.45
CA SER A 154 3.82 -11.58 -16.65
C SER A 154 4.67 -11.68 -15.38
N THR A 155 4.10 -11.62 -14.18
CA THR A 155 4.87 -11.71 -12.92
C THR A 155 4.99 -13.13 -12.36
N ALA A 156 4.37 -14.12 -12.98
CA ALA A 156 4.47 -15.53 -12.57
C ALA A 156 5.70 -16.26 -13.16
N ARG A 157 6.42 -15.68 -14.14
CA ARG A 157 7.54 -16.36 -14.83
C ARG A 157 8.94 -16.04 -14.29
N HIS A 158 9.07 -15.46 -13.10
CA HIS A 158 10.37 -15.11 -12.52
C HIS A 158 10.71 -15.83 -11.21
N ASN A 159 9.96 -16.86 -10.83
CA ASN A 159 10.28 -17.67 -9.64
C ASN A 159 10.37 -19.19 -9.87
N ASP A 160 10.20 -19.66 -11.11
CA ASP A 160 10.35 -21.08 -11.46
C ASP A 160 11.70 -21.34 -12.11
N ALA A 161 12.77 -21.21 -11.33
CA ALA A 161 14.10 -21.68 -11.70
C ALA A 161 14.83 -22.29 -10.49
N HIS A 162 14.17 -23.21 -9.79
CA HIS A 162 14.85 -24.25 -9.01
C HIS A 162 14.10 -25.57 -9.19
N SER A 163 14.36 -26.21 -10.32
CA SER A 163 13.99 -27.60 -10.57
C SER A 163 14.78 -28.51 -9.63
N VAL A 164 14.06 -29.11 -8.69
CA VAL A 164 14.10 -30.53 -8.30
C VAL A 164 15.27 -31.32 -8.90
N ALA A 165 16.22 -31.70 -8.04
CA ALA A 165 17.07 -32.88 -8.24
C ALA A 165 16.48 -34.01 -7.40
N GLU A 166 16.04 -35.06 -8.09
CA GLU A 166 15.45 -36.28 -7.54
C GLU A 166 16.44 -37.01 -6.63
N VAL A 167 15.98 -37.36 -5.42
CA VAL A 167 16.64 -38.35 -4.56
C VAL A 167 16.10 -39.72 -4.95
N GLY A 168 16.88 -40.45 -5.73
CA GLY A 168 16.69 -41.89 -5.93
C GLY A 168 17.37 -42.68 -4.80
N SER A 169 16.58 -43.44 -4.05
CA SER A 169 17.04 -44.64 -3.32
C SER A 169 16.31 -45.84 -3.93
N PRO A 170 16.95 -47.02 -4.05
CA PRO A 170 16.79 -47.97 -2.96
C PRO A 170 18.04 -48.80 -2.64
N ALA A 171 17.93 -49.48 -1.50
CA ALA A 171 18.91 -50.30 -0.82
C ALA A 171 19.14 -51.69 -1.44
N ALA A 172 20.26 -52.29 -0.96
CA ALA A 172 20.54 -53.71 -0.72
C ALA A 172 20.87 -54.64 -1.92
N ALA A 173 22.09 -55.19 -1.93
CA ALA A 173 22.37 -56.57 -1.53
C ALA A 173 23.77 -57.04 -1.99
N ARG A 174 24.47 -57.72 -1.06
CA ARG A 174 25.70 -58.53 -1.17
C ARG A 174 27.04 -57.81 -1.05
#